data_AF-A0AAX1U1C5-F1
#
_entry.id   AF-A0AAX1U1C5-F1
#
_cell.length_a   1.000
_cell.length_b   1.000
_cell.length_c   1.000
_cell.angle_alpha   90.00
_cell.angle_beta   90.00
_cell.angle_gamma   90.00
#
_symmetry.space_group_name_H-M   'P 1'
#
loop_
_entity.id
_entity.type
_entity.pdbx_description
1 polymer ?
#
loop_
_entity_poly.entity_id
_entity_poly.type
_entity_poly.pdbx_seq_one_letter_code
_entity_poly.pdbx_strand_id
1 'polypeptide(L)'
;TDANKIDLTTHLDLGQKALGDKRTQFSLAVMHSQVATNYKKKELIENKKMFSPILNADIEVPMMGSMIVLETDTNTVDTSVEGFPVYHTYMFGRGVFLTCPKQVHRAYGTKYDDEEKGGVEKLYTKQAKVIHPNGFSIKIDNIAEESPTRAELANPANWELKFNHKNIAIAEIISNG
;
A
#
# COMPACT_ATOMS: atom_id res chain seq x y z
N THR A 1 12.77 18.35 13.75
CA THR A 1 12.20 18.77 15.05
C THR A 1 11.37 17.64 15.62
N ASP A 2 11.36 17.46 16.95
CA ASP A 2 10.63 16.36 17.61
C ASP A 2 9.10 16.38 17.35
N ALA A 3 8.57 17.50 16.86
CA ALA A 3 7.17 17.66 16.47
C ALA A 3 6.72 16.76 15.30
N ASN A 4 7.63 16.27 14.46
CA ASN A 4 7.31 15.41 13.30
C ASN A 4 7.61 13.92 13.56
N LYS A 5 7.93 13.57 14.80
CA LYS A 5 8.15 12.17 15.21
C LYS A 5 6.83 11.52 15.56
N ILE A 6 6.79 10.21 15.46
CA ILE A 6 5.61 9.42 15.82
C ILE A 6 5.45 9.40 17.34
N ASP A 7 4.25 9.75 17.81
CA ASP A 7 3.90 9.74 19.23
C ASP A 7 2.82 8.70 19.56
N LEU A 8 2.51 8.51 20.85
CA LEU A 8 1.59 7.46 21.28
C LEU A 8 0.18 7.60 20.67
N THR A 9 -0.27 8.82 20.34
CA THR A 9 -1.63 9.06 19.85
C THR A 9 -1.72 9.28 18.34
N THR A 10 -0.61 9.42 17.62
CA THR A 10 -0.62 9.86 16.21
C THR A 10 -1.46 8.97 15.30
N HIS A 11 -1.45 7.65 15.53
CA HIS A 11 -2.26 6.69 14.78
C HIS A 11 -3.77 6.76 15.14
N LEU A 12 -4.10 7.08 16.40
CA LEU A 12 -5.48 7.22 16.87
C LEU A 12 -6.09 8.53 16.36
N ASP A 13 -5.35 9.64 16.45
CA ASP A 13 -5.79 10.97 16.05
C ASP A 13 -5.99 11.05 14.53
N LEU A 14 -5.10 10.45 13.75
CA LEU A 14 -5.28 10.34 12.30
C LEU A 14 -6.53 9.51 11.96
N GLY A 15 -6.71 8.37 12.63
CA GLY A 15 -7.86 7.52 12.36
C GLY A 15 -9.19 8.24 12.63
N GLN A 16 -9.23 9.06 13.69
CA GLN A 16 -10.38 9.90 14.02
C GLN A 16 -10.56 11.04 12.99
N LYS A 17 -9.47 11.66 12.51
CA LYS A 17 -9.57 12.70 11.45
C LYS A 17 -10.05 12.13 10.11
N ALA A 18 -9.59 10.94 9.74
CA ALA A 18 -9.91 10.31 8.46
C ALA A 18 -11.35 9.80 8.42
N LEU A 19 -11.75 9.02 9.43
CA LEU A 19 -13.04 8.30 9.44
C LEU A 19 -14.06 8.84 10.45
N GLY A 20 -13.67 9.78 11.30
CA GLY A 20 -14.52 10.21 12.42
C GLY A 20 -14.87 9.02 13.31
N ASP A 21 -16.16 8.86 13.57
CA ASP A 21 -16.71 7.83 14.45
C ASP A 21 -16.50 6.39 13.94
N LYS A 22 -16.08 6.21 12.69
CA LYS A 22 -15.81 4.90 12.06
C LYS A 22 -14.35 4.46 12.17
N ARG A 23 -13.56 5.04 13.09
CA ARG A 23 -12.12 4.75 13.26
C ARG A 23 -11.76 3.26 13.36
N THR A 24 -12.64 2.43 13.92
CA THR A 24 -12.40 0.99 14.10
C THR A 24 -12.35 0.19 12.80
N GLN A 25 -12.65 0.79 11.64
CA GLN A 25 -12.62 0.11 10.34
C GLN A 25 -11.22 -0.12 9.78
N PHE A 26 -10.19 0.53 10.33
CA PHE A 26 -8.79 0.24 9.95
C PHE A 26 -8.37 -1.13 10.47
N SER A 27 -7.81 -1.95 9.58
CA SER A 27 -7.45 -3.34 9.85
C SER A 27 -5.99 -3.68 9.50
N LEU A 28 -5.33 -2.83 8.72
CA LEU A 28 -3.96 -3.07 8.25
C LEU A 28 -3.16 -1.78 8.34
N ALA A 29 -1.93 -1.86 8.83
CA ALA A 29 -0.95 -0.78 8.83
C ALA A 29 0.33 -1.26 8.14
N VAL A 30 0.77 -0.55 7.11
CA VAL A 30 2.03 -0.81 6.38
C VAL A 30 3.03 0.27 6.76
N MET A 31 4.18 -0.09 7.31
CA MET A 31 5.17 0.87 7.81
C MET A 31 6.60 0.40 7.59
N HIS A 32 7.54 1.35 7.64
CA HIS A 32 8.97 1.07 7.60
C HIS A 32 9.45 0.42 8.92
N SER A 33 10.47 -0.44 8.85
CA SER A 33 11.04 -1.16 10.00
C SER A 33 11.46 -0.24 11.16
N GLN A 34 12.04 0.92 10.87
CA GLN A 34 12.40 1.94 11.87
C GLN A 34 11.19 2.48 12.64
N VAL A 35 10.09 2.78 11.93
CA VAL A 35 8.84 3.25 12.54
C VAL A 35 8.20 2.15 13.39
N ALA A 36 8.18 0.91 12.88
CA ALA A 36 7.71 -0.24 13.64
C ALA A 36 8.52 -0.45 14.92
N THR A 37 9.84 -0.29 14.86
CA THR A 37 10.72 -0.38 16.03
C THR A 37 10.42 0.71 17.06
N ASN A 38 10.13 1.94 16.62
CA ASN A 38 9.75 3.02 17.52
C ASN A 38 8.39 2.77 18.21
N TYR A 39 7.43 2.21 17.49
CA TYR A 39 6.16 1.76 18.07
C TYR A 39 6.33 0.57 19.03
N LYS A 40 7.21 -0.40 18.72
CA LYS A 40 7.56 -1.51 19.63
C LYS A 40 8.20 -1.02 20.92
N LYS A 41 9.13 -0.05 20.84
CA LYS A 41 9.74 0.59 22.04
C LYS A 41 8.72 1.29 22.94
N LYS A 42 7.62 1.77 22.37
CA LYS A 42 6.50 2.41 23.08
C LYS A 42 5.42 1.40 23.51
N GLU A 43 5.66 0.09 23.36
CA GLU A 43 4.74 -1.00 23.71
C GLU A 43 3.38 -0.93 22.98
N LEU A 44 3.32 -0.28 21.81
CA LEU A 44 2.09 -0.15 21.03
C LEU A 44 1.87 -1.27 20.01
N ILE A 45 2.95 -1.97 19.64
CA ILE A 45 2.89 -3.17 18.80
C ILE A 45 3.13 -4.36 19.69
N GLU A 46 2.10 -5.20 19.81
CA GLU A 46 2.16 -6.47 20.52
C GLU A 46 2.16 -7.62 19.51
N ASN A 47 3.06 -8.57 19.69
CA ASN A 47 3.04 -9.81 18.92
C ASN A 47 1.98 -10.73 19.53
N LYS A 48 0.83 -10.87 18.86
CA LYS A 48 -0.17 -11.86 19.27
C LYS A 48 0.22 -13.23 18.73
N LYS A 49 0.30 -14.21 19.62
CA LYS A 49 0.53 -15.61 19.28
C LYS A 49 -0.78 -16.23 18.82
N MET A 50 -0.78 -16.75 17.60
CA MET A 50 -1.87 -17.56 17.06
C MET A 50 -1.35 -18.96 16.79
N PHE A 51 -1.98 -19.96 17.40
CA PHE A 51 -1.68 -21.35 17.11
C PHE A 51 -2.32 -21.71 15.76
N SER A 52 -1.51 -22.17 14.80
CA SER A 52 -2.02 -22.69 13.54
C SER A 52 -2.09 -24.23 13.61
N PRO A 53 -3.29 -24.84 13.57
CA PRO A 53 -3.43 -26.30 13.58
C PRO A 53 -2.78 -27.00 12.38
N ILE A 54 -2.57 -26.26 11.29
CA ILE A 54 -2.00 -26.78 10.04
C ILE A 54 -0.47 -26.84 10.11
N LEU A 55 0.15 -25.86 10.77
CA LEU A 55 1.60 -25.74 10.89
C LEU A 55 2.14 -26.37 12.18
N ASN A 56 1.28 -26.75 13.13
CA ASN A 56 1.66 -27.23 14.48
C ASN A 56 2.71 -26.33 15.14
N ALA A 57 2.60 -25.02 14.90
CA ALA A 57 3.54 -24.03 15.37
C ALA A 57 2.79 -22.74 15.75
N ASP A 58 3.35 -22.05 16.75
CA ASP A 58 2.90 -20.72 17.13
C ASP A 58 3.41 -19.71 16.10
N ILE A 59 2.49 -18.95 15.52
CA ILE A 59 2.81 -17.84 14.62
C ILE A 59 2.63 -16.55 15.40
N GLU A 60 3.66 -15.72 15.41
CA GLU A 60 3.60 -14.38 15.97
C GLU A 60 3.17 -13.38 14.89
N VAL A 61 2.07 -12.68 15.13
CA VAL A 61 1.61 -11.61 14.25
C VAL A 61 1.68 -10.27 14.99
N PRO A 62 2.48 -9.31 14.50
CA PRO A 62 2.54 -7.99 15.11
C PRO A 62 1.22 -7.25 14.88
N MET A 63 0.60 -6.81 15.97
CA MET A 63 -0.67 -6.07 15.95
C MET A 63 -0.53 -4.75 16.70
N MET A 64 -1.08 -3.69 16.11
CA MET A 64 -1.25 -2.38 16.76
C MET A 64 -2.75 -2.16 16.99
N GLY A 65 -3.22 -2.44 18.21
CA GLY A 65 -4.65 -2.46 18.52
C GLY A 65 -5.42 -3.51 17.71
N SER A 66 -6.33 -3.07 16.83
CA SER A 66 -7.10 -3.92 15.91
C SER A 66 -6.46 -4.08 14.53
N MET A 67 -5.31 -3.45 14.27
CA MET A 67 -4.64 -3.47 12.98
C MET A 67 -3.48 -4.47 12.98
N ILE A 68 -3.35 -5.23 11.89
CA ILE A 68 -2.16 -6.03 11.62
C ILE A 68 -1.08 -5.10 11.08
N VAL A 69 0.15 -5.24 11.57
CA VAL A 69 1.30 -4.47 11.09
C VAL A 69 2.05 -5.28 10.03
N LEU A 70 2.28 -4.68 8.87
CA LEU A 70 3.19 -5.19 7.85
C LEU A 70 4.40 -4.27 7.77
N GLU A 71 5.56 -4.84 8.12
CA GLU A 71 6.84 -4.16 8.05
C GLU A 71 7.43 -4.35 6.65
N THR A 72 7.72 -3.25 5.95
CA THR A 72 8.41 -3.29 4.66
C THR A 72 9.31 -2.08 4.49
N ASP A 73 10.53 -2.30 4.00
CA ASP A 73 11.50 -1.24 3.75
C ASP A 73 11.44 -0.71 2.31
N THR A 74 10.56 -1.28 1.48
CA THR A 74 10.41 -0.89 0.07
C THR A 74 9.29 0.14 -0.09
N ASN A 75 9.59 1.31 -0.67
CA ASN A 75 8.65 2.41 -0.93
C ASN A 75 7.96 3.01 0.33
N THR A 76 8.56 2.86 1.50
CA THR A 76 8.07 3.42 2.78
C THR A 76 8.98 4.50 3.35
N VAL A 77 10.08 4.81 2.66
CA VAL A 77 10.99 5.91 2.99
C VAL A 77 11.27 6.75 1.75
N ASP A 78 11.12 8.06 1.90
CA ASP A 78 11.60 9.05 0.96
C ASP A 78 12.89 9.67 1.52
N THR A 79 13.98 9.49 0.78
CA THR A 79 15.32 10.01 1.09
C THR A 79 15.72 11.16 0.18
N SER A 80 14.77 11.76 -0.54
CA SER A 80 15.01 12.90 -1.45
C SER A 80 15.68 14.09 -0.76
N VAL A 81 15.51 14.24 0.56
CA VAL A 81 16.23 15.22 1.38
C VAL A 81 17.33 14.51 2.18
N GLU A 82 18.58 14.89 1.89
CA GLU A 82 19.75 14.34 2.56
C GLU A 82 19.70 14.64 4.08
N GLY A 83 19.85 13.59 4.90
CA GLY A 83 19.81 13.69 6.36
C GLY A 83 18.41 13.79 6.99
N PHE A 84 17.34 13.88 6.19
CA PHE A 84 15.95 13.94 6.67
C PHE A 84 15.09 12.87 5.98
N PRO A 85 15.22 11.59 6.39
CA PRO A 85 14.36 10.54 5.86
C PRO A 85 12.91 10.79 6.28
N VAL A 86 12.00 10.79 5.31
CA VAL A 86 10.56 10.92 5.51
C VAL A 86 9.94 9.53 5.37
N TYR A 87 9.31 9.03 6.43
CA TYR A 87 8.67 7.73 6.47
C TYR A 87 7.18 7.84 6.18
N HIS A 88 6.72 6.99 5.27
CA HIS A 88 5.31 6.84 4.91
C HIS A 88 4.74 5.61 5.60
N THR A 89 3.72 5.81 6.44
CA THR A 89 2.94 4.74 7.07
C THR A 89 1.52 4.79 6.56
N TYR A 90 1.07 3.71 5.92
CA TYR A 90 -0.26 3.62 5.32
C TYR A 90 -1.18 2.78 6.19
N MET A 91 -2.36 3.30 6.49
CA MET A 91 -3.42 2.61 7.22
C MET A 91 -4.58 2.30 6.28
N PHE A 92 -4.96 1.03 6.21
CA PHE A 92 -6.00 0.52 5.33
C PHE A 92 -7.09 -0.22 6.11
N GLY A 93 -8.33 0.04 5.74
CA GLY A 93 -9.48 -0.79 6.12
C GLY A 93 -9.75 -1.89 5.12
N ARG A 94 -10.73 -2.74 5.44
CA ARG A 94 -11.12 -3.85 4.58
C ARG A 94 -11.90 -3.36 3.36
N GLY A 95 -11.56 -3.88 2.17
CA GLY A 95 -12.30 -3.60 0.93
C GLY A 95 -11.96 -2.26 0.26
N VAL A 96 -10.82 -1.64 0.63
CA VAL A 96 -10.36 -0.37 0.04
C VAL A 96 -9.83 -0.51 -1.38
N PHE A 97 -9.32 -1.68 -1.75
CA PHE A 97 -8.90 -1.97 -3.12
C PHE A 97 -9.79 -3.06 -3.70
N LEU A 98 -10.35 -2.79 -4.88
CA LEU A 98 -11.08 -3.75 -5.68
C LEU A 98 -10.17 -4.20 -6.82
N THR A 99 -10.17 -5.50 -7.08
CA THR A 99 -9.40 -6.08 -8.18
C THR A 99 -10.32 -6.82 -9.12
N CYS A 100 -10.00 -6.76 -10.41
CA CYS A 100 -10.68 -7.53 -11.43
C CYS A 100 -9.63 -8.24 -12.30
N PRO A 101 -9.70 -9.57 -12.45
CA PRO A 101 -8.82 -10.27 -13.38
C PRO A 101 -9.21 -9.93 -14.81
N LYS A 102 -8.23 -9.54 -15.63
CA LYS A 102 -8.42 -9.34 -17.08
C LYS A 102 -7.68 -10.45 -17.81
N GLN A 103 -8.39 -11.17 -18.68
CA GLN A 103 -7.77 -12.21 -19.50
C GLN A 103 -6.95 -11.58 -20.61
N VAL A 104 -5.73 -12.07 -20.80
CA VAL A 104 -4.89 -11.76 -21.97
C VAL A 104 -5.06 -12.88 -22.98
N HIS A 105 -5.31 -12.53 -24.24
CA HIS A 105 -5.56 -13.51 -25.31
C HIS A 105 -4.41 -14.51 -25.49
N ARG A 106 -3.16 -14.06 -25.40
CA ARG A 106 -1.96 -14.92 -25.40
C ARG A 106 -1.01 -14.48 -24.29
N ALA A 107 -1.10 -15.16 -23.14
CA ALA A 107 -0.31 -14.84 -21.95
C ALA A 107 1.15 -15.34 -22.06
N TYR A 108 1.36 -16.47 -22.71
CA TYR A 108 2.68 -17.10 -22.85
C TYR A 108 3.01 -17.35 -24.32
N GLY A 109 4.27 -17.18 -24.67
CA GLY A 109 4.76 -17.53 -26.00
C GLY A 109 6.26 -17.40 -26.11
N THR A 110 6.82 -18.05 -27.12
CA THR A 110 8.21 -17.90 -27.53
C THR A 110 8.23 -17.41 -28.97
N LYS A 111 9.27 -16.64 -29.32
CA LYS A 111 9.54 -16.25 -30.71
C LYS A 111 11.05 -16.26 -30.92
N TYR A 112 11.51 -16.99 -31.92
CA TYR A 112 12.88 -16.92 -32.40
C TYR A 112 13.04 -15.73 -33.35
N ASP A 113 14.10 -14.95 -33.16
CA ASP A 113 14.41 -13.77 -33.95
C ASP A 113 15.81 -13.92 -34.57
N ASP A 114 15.84 -14.26 -35.87
CA ASP A 114 17.07 -14.53 -36.64
C ASP A 114 17.90 -13.28 -36.95
N GLU A 115 17.27 -12.10 -36.99
CA GLU A 115 17.93 -10.85 -37.38
C GLU A 115 18.69 -10.20 -36.22
N GLU A 116 18.25 -10.44 -34.98
CA GLU A 116 18.84 -9.81 -33.81
C GLU A 116 20.02 -10.62 -33.28
N LYS A 117 21.21 -9.99 -33.25
CA LYS A 117 22.43 -10.47 -32.56
C LYS A 117 22.82 -11.94 -32.84
N GLY A 118 22.52 -12.45 -34.04
CA GLY A 118 22.88 -13.82 -34.46
C GLY A 118 21.91 -14.92 -34.04
N GLY A 119 20.65 -14.58 -33.75
CA GLY A 119 19.60 -15.52 -33.37
C GLY A 119 19.35 -15.51 -31.86
N VAL A 120 18.20 -14.97 -31.44
CA VAL A 120 17.81 -14.95 -30.02
C VAL A 120 16.38 -15.49 -29.87
N GLU A 121 16.19 -16.43 -28.93
CA GLU A 121 14.86 -16.87 -28.51
C GLU A 121 14.29 -15.94 -27.43
N LYS A 122 13.20 -15.26 -27.76
CA LYS A 122 12.50 -14.34 -26.84
C LYS A 122 11.37 -15.09 -26.13
N LEU A 123 11.39 -15.07 -24.80
CA LEU A 123 10.31 -15.55 -23.94
C LEU A 123 9.38 -14.40 -23.57
N TYR A 124 8.08 -14.59 -23.79
CA TYR A 124 7.05 -13.59 -23.49
C TYR A 124 6.13 -14.08 -22.37
N THR A 125 5.99 -13.24 -21.35
CA THR A 125 5.00 -13.36 -20.27
C THR A 125 4.16 -12.08 -20.22
N LYS A 126 2.87 -12.21 -20.51
CA LYS A 126 1.92 -11.10 -20.52
C LYS A 126 0.85 -11.33 -19.45
N GLN A 127 0.62 -10.31 -18.63
CA GLN A 127 -0.39 -10.34 -17.57
C GLN A 127 -1.15 -9.01 -17.58
N ALA A 128 -2.47 -9.06 -17.42
CA ALA A 128 -3.31 -7.89 -17.25
C ALA A 128 -4.01 -7.96 -15.89
N LYS A 129 -3.97 -6.84 -15.15
CA LYS A 129 -4.59 -6.70 -13.84
C LYS A 129 -5.28 -5.35 -13.77
N VAL A 130 -6.48 -5.32 -13.22
CA VAL A 130 -7.18 -4.07 -12.90
C VAL A 130 -7.26 -3.97 -11.40
N ILE A 131 -6.76 -2.88 -10.85
CA ILE A 131 -6.81 -2.55 -9.42
C ILE A 131 -7.37 -1.14 -9.32
N HIS A 132 -8.37 -0.95 -8.46
CA HIS A 132 -9.04 0.33 -8.29
C HIS A 132 -9.26 0.64 -6.80
N PRO A 133 -8.84 1.82 -6.31
CA PRO A 133 -9.15 2.26 -4.96
C PRO A 133 -10.63 2.63 -4.86
N ASN A 134 -11.36 1.90 -4.02
CA ASN A 134 -12.79 2.07 -3.82
C ASN A 134 -13.11 3.47 -3.27
N GLY A 135 -14.09 4.14 -3.86
CA GLY A 135 -14.50 5.50 -3.49
C GLY A 135 -13.85 6.63 -4.27
N PHE A 136 -12.82 6.34 -5.06
CA PHE A 136 -12.22 7.26 -6.03
C PHE A 136 -12.74 6.95 -7.43
N SER A 137 -12.62 7.91 -8.34
CA SER A 137 -12.81 7.71 -9.77
C SER A 137 -11.66 8.35 -10.52
N ILE A 138 -11.29 7.76 -11.66
CA ILE A 138 -10.31 8.33 -12.57
C ILE A 138 -11.06 9.16 -13.60
N LYS A 139 -10.61 10.40 -13.82
CA LYS A 139 -11.14 11.26 -14.86
C LYS A 139 -10.67 10.76 -16.23
N ILE A 140 -11.57 10.12 -16.95
CA ILE A 140 -11.29 9.50 -18.26
C ILE A 140 -10.81 10.55 -19.28
N ASP A 141 -11.30 11.79 -19.18
CA ASP A 141 -10.93 12.90 -20.08
C ASP A 141 -9.44 13.25 -20.05
N ASN A 142 -8.72 12.84 -19.00
CA ASN A 142 -7.27 13.09 -18.84
C ASN A 142 -6.39 11.89 -19.23
N ILE A 143 -6.97 10.81 -19.77
CA ILE A 143 -6.23 9.60 -20.15
C ILE A 143 -6.15 9.53 -21.67
N ALA A 144 -4.93 9.43 -22.21
CA ALA A 144 -4.72 9.44 -23.65
C ALA A 144 -5.07 8.10 -24.34
N GLU A 145 -4.87 6.97 -23.66
CA GLU A 145 -5.08 5.62 -24.22
C GLU A 145 -6.13 4.79 -23.45
N GLU A 146 -6.56 3.65 -24.00
CA GLU A 146 -7.51 2.74 -23.32
C GLU A 146 -7.00 2.22 -21.96
N SER A 147 -5.69 2.23 -21.74
CA SER A 147 -5.04 1.81 -20.50
C SER A 147 -4.16 2.93 -19.96
N PRO A 148 -4.43 3.45 -18.75
CA PRO A 148 -3.63 4.53 -18.18
C PRO A 148 -2.17 4.13 -17.97
N THR A 149 -1.26 5.04 -18.31
CA THR A 149 0.16 4.89 -18.02
C THR A 149 0.46 5.12 -16.54
N ARG A 150 1.64 4.66 -16.09
CA ARG A 150 2.10 4.91 -14.70
C ARG A 150 2.18 6.40 -14.37
N ALA A 151 2.57 7.25 -15.33
CA ALA A 151 2.66 8.69 -15.13
C ALA A 151 1.28 9.33 -14.95
N GLU A 152 0.29 8.90 -15.74
CA GLU A 152 -1.09 9.37 -15.61
C GLU A 152 -1.74 8.92 -14.30
N LEU A 153 -1.44 7.70 -13.84
CA LEU A 153 -1.93 7.20 -12.54
C LEU A 153 -1.29 7.91 -11.35
N ALA A 154 -0.02 8.33 -11.47
CA ALA A 154 0.69 9.05 -10.43
C ALA A 154 0.23 10.51 -10.29
N ASN A 155 -0.42 11.08 -11.31
CA ASN A 155 -0.87 12.46 -11.26
C ASN A 155 -2.15 12.61 -10.40
N PRO A 156 -2.11 13.34 -9.27
CA PRO A 156 -3.27 13.49 -8.40
C PRO A 156 -4.44 14.23 -9.08
N ALA A 157 -4.18 15.07 -10.09
CA ALA A 157 -5.23 15.81 -10.80
C ALA A 157 -6.20 14.90 -11.58
N ASN A 158 -5.76 13.68 -11.91
CA ASN A 158 -6.53 12.68 -12.64
C ASN A 158 -7.49 11.88 -11.76
N TRP A 159 -7.44 12.08 -10.45
CA TRP A 159 -8.30 11.41 -9.50
C TRP A 159 -9.36 12.37 -8.95
N GLU A 160 -10.55 11.83 -8.72
CA GLU A 160 -11.62 12.52 -8.00
C GLU A 160 -12.24 11.61 -6.95
N LEU A 161 -12.61 12.20 -5.82
CA LEU A 161 -13.30 11.52 -4.74
C LEU A 161 -14.80 11.53 -5.02
N LYS A 162 -15.40 10.36 -5.28
CA LYS A 162 -16.85 10.25 -5.56
C LYS A 162 -17.68 9.89 -4.34
N PHE A 163 -17.05 9.33 -3.30
CA PHE A 163 -17.71 9.00 -2.04
C PHE A 163 -17.33 9.99 -0.94
N ASN A 164 -18.12 10.04 0.14
CA ASN A 164 -17.74 10.79 1.33
C ASN A 164 -16.42 10.24 1.89
N HIS A 165 -15.45 11.14 2.12
CA HIS A 165 -14.12 10.80 2.64
C HIS A 165 -14.18 9.93 3.91
N LYS A 166 -15.19 10.12 4.76
CA LYS A 166 -15.38 9.33 6.00
C LYS A 166 -15.72 7.86 5.78
N ASN A 167 -16.04 7.46 4.55
CA ASN A 167 -16.34 6.07 4.21
C ASN A 167 -15.17 5.37 3.52
N ILE A 168 -14.08 6.08 3.24
CA ILE A 168 -12.90 5.55 2.57
C ILE A 168 -11.83 5.34 3.63
N ALA A 169 -11.65 4.08 4.05
CA ALA A 169 -10.71 3.70 5.09
C ALA A 169 -9.26 3.64 4.58
N ILE A 170 -8.78 4.76 4.03
CA ILE A 170 -7.38 4.95 3.62
C ILE A 170 -6.87 6.17 4.36
N ALA A 171 -5.74 6.02 5.06
CA ALA A 171 -5.06 7.13 5.69
C ALA A 171 -3.54 6.97 5.58
N GLU A 172 -2.83 8.09 5.56
CA GLU A 172 -1.39 8.14 5.45
C GLU A 172 -0.82 8.98 6.59
N ILE A 173 0.26 8.49 7.20
CA ILE A 173 1.08 9.22 8.16
C ILE A 173 2.43 9.46 7.50
N ILE A 174 2.81 10.73 7.44
CA ILE A 174 4.13 11.16 7.01
C ILE A 174 4.87 11.60 8.28
N SER A 175 5.99 10.96 8.58
CA SER A 175 6.77 11.24 9.80
C SER A 175 8.28 11.20 9.54
N ASN A 176 9.06 11.77 10.45
CA ASN A 176 10.53 11.73 10.37
C ASN A 176 11.13 10.62 11.26
N GLY A 177 10.31 9.63 11.64
CA GLY A 177 10.69 8.51 12.51
C GLY A 177 10.02 8.54 13.88
#